data_AF-V3ZZY6-F1
#
_entry.id   AF-V3ZZY6-F1
#
_cell.length_a   1.000
_cell.length_b   1.000
_cell.length_c   1.000
_cell.angle_alpha   90.00
_cell.angle_beta   90.00
_cell.angle_gamma   90.00
#
_symmetry.space_group_name_H-M   'P 1'
#
loop_
_entity.id
_entity.type
_entity.pdbx_description
1 polymer ?
#
loop_
_entity_poly.entity_id
_entity_poly.type
_entity_poly.pdbx_seq_one_letter_code
_entity_poly.pdbx_strand_id
1 'polypeptide(L)'
;PLPSWARFYFYGMHGLLDEIVFTAMFDFLLKPEGNWLLKGYSTIFSFFIYGSCSYIVEQIYKYCIQKNLSIYKRLPIYIVFTYFWEFLCGLILRQFGACSWDYSHYTLNVMGLITFEYLPGWM
;
A
#
# COMPACT_ATOMS: atom_id res chain seq x y z
N PRO A 1 -15.93 17.59 10.47
CA PRO A 1 -15.09 16.50 9.93
C PRO A 1 -15.57 16.14 8.52
N LEU A 2 -14.68 15.80 7.59
CA LEU A 2 -15.07 15.37 6.23
C LEU A 2 -15.93 14.09 6.29
N PRO A 3 -16.93 13.94 5.40
CA PRO A 3 -17.74 12.72 5.33
C PRO A 3 -16.90 11.52 4.84
N SER A 4 -17.32 10.30 5.19
CA SER A 4 -16.55 9.07 4.92
C SER A 4 -16.20 8.88 3.44
N TRP A 5 -17.14 9.16 2.54
CA TRP A 5 -16.91 9.04 1.09
C TRP A 5 -15.83 10.02 0.59
N ALA A 6 -15.79 11.25 1.13
CA ALA A 6 -14.81 12.25 0.74
C ALA A 6 -13.41 11.88 1.23
N ARG A 7 -13.31 11.26 2.42
CA ARG A 7 -12.04 10.74 2.94
C ARG A 7 -11.54 9.57 2.12
N PHE A 8 -12.40 8.61 1.82
CA PHE A 8 -12.07 7.48 0.95
C PHE A 8 -11.56 7.97 -0.41
N TYR A 9 -12.27 8.92 -1.03
CA TYR A 9 -11.85 9.52 -2.28
C TYR A 9 -10.48 10.19 -2.16
N PHE A 10 -10.27 11.01 -1.12
CA PHE A 10 -8.98 11.66 -0.87
C PHE A 10 -7.84 10.65 -0.70
N TYR A 11 -8.05 9.61 0.10
CA TYR A 11 -7.06 8.55 0.32
C TYR A 11 -6.76 7.76 -0.96
N GLY A 12 -7.79 7.41 -1.73
CA GLY A 12 -7.61 6.71 -3.00
C GLY A 12 -6.84 7.55 -4.02
N MET A 13 -7.16 8.85 -4.15
CA MET A 13 -6.44 9.76 -5.03
C MET A 13 -4.98 9.95 -4.59
N HIS A 14 -4.74 10.05 -3.28
CA HIS A 14 -3.39 10.21 -2.74
C HIS A 14 -2.55 8.95 -2.97
N GLY A 15 -3.06 7.77 -2.65
CA GLY A 15 -2.35 6.52 -2.90
C GLY A 15 -2.08 6.26 -4.39
N LEU A 16 -3.02 6.64 -5.26
CA LEU A 16 -2.79 6.58 -6.72
C LEU A 16 -1.63 7.49 -7.14
N LEU A 17 -1.58 8.71 -6.61
CA LEU A 17 -0.47 9.64 -6.86
C LEU A 17 0.85 9.08 -6.33
N ASP A 18 0.85 8.56 -5.10
CA ASP A 18 2.03 7.99 -4.46
C ASP A 18 2.60 6.83 -5.28
N GLU A 19 1.76 5.95 -5.82
CA GLU A 19 2.21 4.83 -6.66
C GLU A 19 2.79 5.32 -8.01
N ILE A 20 2.17 6.31 -8.64
CA ILE A 20 2.71 6.92 -9.86
C ILE A 20 4.08 7.54 -9.59
N VAL A 21 4.21 8.30 -8.50
CA VAL A 21 5.50 8.91 -8.12
C VAL A 21 6.53 7.83 -7.77
N PHE A 22 6.13 6.82 -7.00
CA PHE A 22 7.01 5.73 -6.59
C PHE A 22 7.55 4.96 -7.79
N THR A 23 6.68 4.54 -8.72
CA THR A 23 7.09 3.82 -9.92
C THR A 23 7.96 4.67 -10.84
N ALA A 24 7.67 5.98 -10.97
CA ALA A 24 8.50 6.91 -11.72
C ALA A 24 9.92 7.02 -11.12
N MET A 25 10.01 7.18 -9.80
CA MET A 25 11.28 7.30 -9.09
C MET A 25 12.08 6.00 -9.09
N PHE A 26 11.40 4.86 -8.90
CA PHE A 26 12.00 3.53 -8.94
C PHE A 26 12.64 3.28 -10.31
N ASP A 27 11.91 3.58 -11.40
CA ASP A 27 12.42 3.51 -12.76
C ASP A 27 13.59 4.45 -13.02
N PHE A 28 13.56 5.66 -12.45
CA PHE A 28 14.65 6.62 -12.59
C PHE A 28 15.92 6.17 -11.87
N LEU A 29 15.80 5.62 -10.66
CA LEU A 29 16.95 5.27 -9.81
C LEU A 29 17.56 3.90 -10.14
N LEU A 30 16.75 2.93 -10.54
CA LEU A 30 17.19 1.53 -10.66
C LEU A 30 17.41 1.06 -12.10
N LYS A 31 16.95 1.81 -13.11
CA LYS A 31 17.28 1.48 -14.50
C LYS A 31 18.71 1.97 -14.82
N PRO A 32 19.53 1.16 -15.51
CA PRO A 32 20.94 1.50 -15.79
C PRO A 32 21.16 2.85 -16.50
N GLU A 33 20.22 3.27 -17.33
CA GLU A 33 20.30 4.52 -18.11
C GLU A 33 19.54 5.69 -17.45
N GLY A 34 18.72 5.40 -16.44
CA GLY A 34 17.81 6.36 -15.79
C GLY A 34 16.64 6.80 -16.70
N ASN A 35 15.41 6.67 -16.21
CA ASN A 35 14.23 7.18 -16.94
C ASN A 35 13.97 8.67 -16.64
N TRP A 36 14.62 9.57 -17.39
CA TRP A 36 14.47 11.03 -17.25
C TRP A 36 13.07 11.57 -17.56
N LEU A 37 12.22 10.78 -18.23
CA LEU A 37 10.82 11.17 -18.47
C LEU A 37 9.99 11.12 -17.17
N LEU A 38 10.49 10.47 -16.11
CA LEU A 38 9.81 10.31 -14.81
C LEU A 38 8.35 9.85 -14.97
N LYS A 39 8.15 8.91 -15.90
CA LYS A 39 6.83 8.37 -16.20
C LYS A 39 6.51 7.24 -15.23
N GLY A 40 5.54 7.48 -14.37
CA GLY A 40 4.98 6.50 -13.46
C GLY A 40 3.76 5.78 -14.02
N TYR A 41 3.43 4.66 -13.40
CA TYR A 41 2.29 3.81 -13.77
C TYR A 41 1.57 3.34 -12.51
N SER A 42 0.27 3.15 -12.62
CA SER A 42 -0.58 2.61 -11.55
C SER A 42 -1.81 1.97 -12.18
N THR A 43 -2.58 1.22 -11.39
CA THR A 43 -3.84 0.63 -11.82
C THR A 43 -5.02 1.33 -11.16
N ILE A 44 -6.21 1.22 -11.77
CA ILE A 44 -7.43 1.71 -11.13
C ILE A 44 -7.74 0.96 -9.82
N PHE A 45 -7.27 -0.28 -9.68
CA PHE A 45 -7.44 -1.05 -8.45
C PHE A 45 -6.66 -0.44 -7.30
N SER A 46 -5.52 0.18 -7.57
CA SER A 46 -4.72 0.87 -6.56
C SER A 46 -5.50 1.97 -5.85
N PHE A 47 -6.31 2.75 -6.57
CA PHE A 47 -7.22 3.73 -5.98
C PHE A 47 -8.12 3.08 -4.90
N PHE A 48 -8.71 1.93 -5.21
CA PHE A 48 -9.57 1.21 -4.26
C PHE A 48 -8.79 0.58 -3.12
N ILE A 49 -7.61 0.00 -3.39
CA ILE A 49 -6.76 -0.62 -2.37
C ILE A 49 -6.29 0.42 -1.36
N TYR A 50 -5.64 1.50 -1.82
CA TYR A 50 -5.15 2.57 -0.95
C TYR A 50 -6.30 3.29 -0.25
N GLY A 51 -7.37 3.63 -0.99
CA GLY A 51 -8.54 4.30 -0.41
C GLY A 51 -9.19 3.51 0.72
N SER A 52 -9.37 2.20 0.54
CA SER A 52 -9.97 1.32 1.55
C SER A 52 -9.01 1.04 2.70
N CYS A 53 -7.73 0.74 2.41
CA CYS A 53 -6.71 0.48 3.42
C CYS A 53 -6.58 1.68 4.37
N SER A 54 -6.33 2.87 3.83
CA SER A 54 -6.16 4.09 4.63
C SER A 54 -7.41 4.45 5.41
N TYR A 55 -8.61 4.24 4.84
CA TYR A 55 -9.86 4.49 5.55
C TYR A 55 -10.04 3.55 6.75
N ILE A 56 -9.71 2.26 6.61
CA ILE A 56 -9.79 1.29 7.71
C ILE A 56 -8.70 1.57 8.74
N VAL A 57 -7.47 1.86 8.32
CA VAL A 57 -6.37 2.27 9.22
C VAL A 57 -6.76 3.50 10.03
N GLU A 58 -7.47 4.47 9.44
CA GLU A 58 -8.01 5.62 10.18
C GLU A 58 -8.95 5.20 11.31
N GLN A 59 -9.82 4.21 11.09
CA GLN A 59 -10.73 3.71 12.13
C GLN A 59 -9.98 2.92 13.21
N ILE A 60 -9.02 2.08 12.80
CA ILE A 60 -8.14 1.36 13.74
C ILE A 60 -7.37 2.37 14.60
N TYR A 61 -6.83 3.43 13.99
CA TYR A 61 -6.15 4.51 14.69
C TYR A 61 -7.03 5.16 15.76
N LYS A 62 -8.26 5.56 15.40
CA LYS A 62 -9.22 6.14 16.36
C LYS A 62 -9.52 5.18 17.51
N TYR A 63 -9.75 3.90 17.20
CA TYR A 63 -9.99 2.87 18.20
C TYR A 63 -8.80 2.70 19.15
N CYS A 64 -7.57 2.63 18.62
CA CYS A 64 -6.35 2.52 19.42
C CYS A 64 -6.11 3.72 20.33
N ILE A 65 -6.43 4.94 19.86
CA ILE A 65 -6.36 6.18 20.64
C ILE A 65 -7.38 6.14 21.78
N GLN A 66 -8.63 5.77 21.51
CA GLN A 66 -9.68 5.65 22.52
C GLN A 66 -9.30 4.63 23.63
N LYS A 67 -8.54 3.59 23.27
CA LYS A 67 -8.04 2.58 24.22
C LYS A 67 -6.70 2.95 24.88
N ASN A 68 -6.19 4.17 24.68
CA ASN A 68 -4.90 4.62 25.21
C ASN A 68 -3.73 3.67 24.93
N LEU A 69 -3.74 2.99 23.77
CA LEU A 69 -2.64 2.10 23.39
C LEU A 69 -1.37 2.92 23.14
N SER A 70 -0.22 2.47 23.62
CA SER A 70 1.07 3.12 23.31
C SER A 70 1.47 2.90 21.85
N ILE A 71 2.38 3.72 21.34
CA ILE A 71 2.90 3.61 19.97
C ILE A 71 3.48 2.21 19.66
N TYR A 72 4.16 1.61 20.64
CA TYR A 72 4.73 0.26 20.53
C TYR A 72 3.68 -0.83 20.31
N LYS A 73 2.43 -0.62 20.74
CA LYS A 73 1.33 -1.56 20.48
C LYS A 73 0.60 -1.24 19.17
N ARG A 74 0.60 0.03 18.76
CA ARG A 74 -0.08 0.47 17.53
C ARG A 74 0.68 0.08 16.27
N LEU A 75 2.00 0.26 16.27
CA LEU A 75 2.83 0.01 15.10
C LEU A 75 2.71 -1.44 14.59
N PRO A 76 2.79 -2.49 15.44
CA PRO A 76 2.58 -3.86 14.98
C PRO A 76 1.16 -4.11 14.44
N ILE A 77 0.14 -3.46 15.01
CA ILE A 77 -1.25 -3.59 14.52
C ILE A 77 -1.36 -3.04 13.10
N TYR A 78 -0.77 -1.87 12.83
CA TYR A 78 -0.79 -1.27 11.49
C TYR A 78 -0.02 -2.11 10.49
N ILE A 79 1.18 -2.59 10.86
CA ILE A 79 1.97 -3.47 9.99
C ILE A 79 1.19 -4.73 9.64
N VAL A 80 0.69 -5.47 10.63
CA VAL A 80 -0.06 -6.72 10.40
C VAL A 80 -1.29 -6.46 9.53
N PHE A 81 -2.02 -5.36 9.80
CA PHE A 81 -3.18 -5.01 9.00
C PHE A 81 -2.81 -4.69 7.54
N THR A 82 -1.78 -3.87 7.30
CA THR A 82 -1.36 -3.50 5.94
C THR A 82 -0.91 -4.72 5.15
N TYR A 83 -0.10 -5.61 5.73
CA TYR A 83 0.31 -6.85 5.08
C TYR A 83 -0.87 -7.78 4.79
N PHE A 84 -1.81 -7.90 5.74
CA PHE A 84 -3.03 -8.68 5.53
C PHE A 84 -3.87 -8.11 4.38
N TRP A 85 -4.01 -6.79 4.33
CA TRP A 85 -4.79 -6.10 3.30
C TRP A 85 -4.15 -6.24 1.92
N GLU A 86 -2.84 -6.02 1.81
CA GLU A 86 -2.07 -6.21 0.57
C GLU A 86 -2.20 -7.65 0.08
N PHE A 87 -1.99 -8.63 0.96
CA PHE A 87 -2.12 -10.04 0.63
C PHE A 87 -3.53 -10.41 0.14
N LEU A 88 -4.57 -9.94 0.84
CA LEU A 88 -5.96 -10.22 0.49
C LEU A 88 -6.34 -9.59 -0.87
N CYS A 89 -5.99 -8.33 -1.08
CA CYS A 89 -6.23 -7.65 -2.36
C CYS A 89 -5.46 -8.32 -3.50
N GLY A 90 -4.20 -8.69 -3.26
CA GLY A 90 -3.39 -9.43 -4.22
C GLY A 90 -3.98 -10.79 -4.57
N LEU A 91 -4.47 -11.54 -3.58
CA LEU A 91 -5.15 -12.82 -3.81
C LEU A 91 -6.41 -12.67 -4.67
N ILE A 92 -7.25 -11.68 -4.37
CA ILE A 92 -8.48 -11.39 -5.11
C ILE A 92 -8.14 -11.00 -6.55
N LEU A 93 -7.24 -10.03 -6.74
CA LEU A 93 -6.85 -9.56 -8.06
C LEU A 93 -6.18 -10.65 -8.91
N ARG A 94 -5.41 -11.53 -8.28
CA ARG A 94 -4.77 -12.66 -8.96
C ARG A 94 -5.79 -13.63 -9.57
N GLN A 95 -6.99 -13.79 -9.00
CA GLN A 95 -8.05 -14.61 -9.61
C GLN A 95 -8.52 -14.08 -10.97
N PHE A 96 -8.37 -12.77 -11.20
CA PHE A 96 -8.77 -12.10 -12.44
C PHE A 96 -7.58 -11.76 -13.34
N GLY A 97 -6.36 -12.20 -12.99
CA GLY A 97 -5.14 -11.79 -13.71
C GLY A 97 -4.84 -10.29 -13.62
N ALA A 98 -5.38 -9.59 -12.62
CA ALA A 98 -5.31 -8.14 -12.47
C ALA A 98 -4.32 -7.68 -11.37
N CYS A 99 -3.58 -8.61 -10.77
CA CYS A 99 -2.56 -8.30 -9.76
C CYS A 99 -1.38 -7.61 -10.43
N SER A 100 -1.12 -6.34 -10.09
CA SER A 100 -0.09 -5.52 -10.73
C SER A 100 1.31 -5.72 -10.16
N TRP A 101 1.45 -6.46 -9.07
CA TRP A 101 2.74 -6.73 -8.44
C TRP A 101 3.01 -8.23 -8.29
N ASP A 102 4.31 -8.56 -8.29
CA ASP A 102 4.82 -9.89 -8.00
C ASP A 102 6.19 -9.80 -7.31
N TYR A 103 6.21 -10.20 -6.05
CA TYR A 103 7.40 -10.21 -5.19
C TYR A 103 8.13 -11.55 -5.16
N SER A 104 7.82 -12.48 -6.08
CA SER A 104 8.45 -13.82 -6.12
C SER A 104 9.98 -13.80 -6.25
N HIS A 105 10.55 -12.67 -6.68
CA HIS A 105 11.98 -12.43 -6.78
C HIS A 105 12.66 -12.12 -5.43
N TYR A 106 11.90 -11.77 -4.39
CA TYR A 106 12.41 -11.57 -3.04
C TYR A 106 12.48 -12.89 -2.26
N THR A 107 13.42 -13.00 -1.33
CA THR A 107 13.62 -14.20 -0.52
C THR A 107 12.57 -14.36 0.57
N LEU A 108 12.15 -13.26 1.19
CA LEU A 108 11.15 -13.24 2.26
C LEU A 108 9.74 -12.97 1.73
N ASN A 109 9.43 -13.46 0.53
CA ASN A 109 8.10 -13.33 -0.07
C ASN A 109 7.14 -14.41 0.44
N VAL A 110 5.84 -14.09 0.45
CA VAL A 110 4.76 -15.07 0.67
C VAL A 110 3.88 -15.10 -0.57
N MET A 111 3.92 -16.22 -1.30
CA MET A 111 3.19 -16.43 -2.56
C MET A 111 3.46 -15.36 -3.64
N GLY A 112 4.56 -14.61 -3.54
CA GLY A 112 4.83 -13.44 -4.37
C GLY A 112 3.85 -12.27 -4.18
N LEU A 113 2.98 -12.31 -3.16
CA LEU A 113 1.95 -11.28 -2.94
C LEU A 113 2.32 -10.25 -1.87
N ILE A 114 3.15 -10.65 -0.91
CA ILE A 114 3.76 -9.76 0.08
C ILE A 114 5.24 -10.10 0.22
N THR A 115 6.04 -9.13 0.64
CA THR A 115 7.47 -9.33 0.97
C THR A 115 7.82 -8.63 2.27
N PHE A 116 8.44 -9.36 3.20
CA PHE A 116 8.91 -8.76 4.45
C PHE A 116 10.17 -7.90 4.26
N GLU A 117 10.82 -7.96 3.09
CA GLU A 117 12.01 -7.17 2.80
C GLU A 117 11.69 -5.66 2.73
N TYR A 118 10.45 -5.29 2.42
CA TYR A 118 10.05 -3.89 2.41
C TYR A 118 9.72 -3.33 3.79
N LEU A 119 9.57 -4.17 4.82
CA LEU A 119 9.16 -3.73 6.17
C LEU A 119 9.93 -2.50 6.70
N PRO A 120 11.26 -2.33 6.49
CA PRO A 120 11.97 -1.11 6.87
C PRO A 120 11.52 0.16 6.13
N GLY A 121 11.02 0.04 4.90
CA GLY A 121 10.50 1.17 4.12
C GLY A 121 9.03 1.49 4.42
N TRP A 122 8.28 0.56 5.03
CA TRP A 122 6.88 0.77 5.45
C TRP A 122 6.75 1.28 6.90
N MET A 123 7.84 1.32 7.69
CA MET A 123 7.88 1.84 9.08
C MET A 123 8.43 3.26 9.15
#